data_AF-P0DPT6-F1
#
_entry.id   AF-P0DPT6-F1
#
_cell.length_a   1.000
_cell.length_b   1.000
_cell.length_c   1.000
_cell.angle_alpha   90.00
_cell.angle_beta   90.00
_cell.angle_gamma   90.00
#
_symmetry.space_group_name_H-M   'P 1'
#
loop_
_entity.id
_entity.type
_entity.pdbx_description
1 polymer ?
#
loop_
_entity_poly.entity_id
_entity_poly.type
_entity_poly.pdbx_seq_one_letter_code
_entity_poly.pdbx_strand_id
1 'polypeptide(L)' 'MEKKIIFLVVLVALLALPEFISSEVIKRDIPYKKRKFPYKSECLKACAAAFTGGDESRIQEGKPGFFKCTCYYTTG' A
#
# COMPACT_ATOMS: atom_id res chain seq x y z
N MET A 1 -34.87 37.91 5.88
CA MET A 1 -33.64 37.49 5.16
C MET A 1 -33.18 36.07 5.57
N GLU A 2 -34.05 35.26 6.20
CA GLU A 2 -33.64 34.02 6.88
C GLU A 2 -33.53 32.79 5.96
N LYS A 3 -34.19 32.82 4.80
CA LYS A 3 -34.18 31.68 3.87
C LYS A 3 -32.82 31.38 3.23
N LYS A 4 -31.83 32.28 3.32
CA LYS A 4 -30.50 32.07 2.73
C LYS A 4 -29.57 31.19 3.57
N ILE A 5 -29.82 31.06 4.87
CA ILE A 5 -28.88 30.37 5.78
C ILE A 5 -28.96 28.84 5.62
N ILE A 6 -30.13 28.31 5.25
CA ILE A 6 -30.35 26.86 5.13
C ILE A 6 -29.60 26.25 3.94
N PHE A 7 -29.25 27.06 2.93
CA PHE A 7 -28.63 26.55 1.70
C PHE A 7 -27.14 26.23 1.84
N LEU A 8 -26.47 26.73 2.89
CA LEU A 8 -25.01 26.63 3.02
C LEU A 8 -24.54 25.37 3.76
N VAL A 9 -25.39 24.77 4.59
CA VAL A 9 -25.02 23.60 5.40
C VAL A 9 -24.97 22.31 4.56
N VAL A 10 -25.76 22.23 3.48
CA VAL A 10 -25.83 21.02 2.64
C VAL A 10 -24.56 20.82 1.79
N LEU A 11 -23.81 21.88 1.49
CA LEU A 11 -22.63 21.77 0.62
C LEU A 11 -21.42 21.11 1.31
N VAL A 12 -21.33 21.17 2.65
CA VAL A 12 -20.18 20.62 3.39
C VAL A 12 -20.26 19.11 3.57
N ALA A 13 -21.48 18.53 3.55
CA ALA A 13 -21.64 17.09 3.81
C ALA A 13 -21.14 16.19 2.66
N LEU A 14 -21.15 16.66 1.39
CA LEU A 14 -20.71 15.84 0.26
C LEU A 14 -19.19 15.70 0.15
N LEU A 15 -18.40 16.61 0.71
CA LEU A 15 -16.93 16.49 0.70
C LEU A 15 -16.40 15.49 1.74
N ALA A 16 -17.27 14.98 2.61
CA ALA A 16 -16.89 14.09 3.70
C ALA A 16 -17.06 12.60 3.36
N LEU A 17 -17.20 12.22 2.09
CA LEU A 17 -16.91 10.86 1.70
C LEU A 17 -15.40 10.81 1.46
N PRO A 18 -14.57 10.37 2.45
CA PRO A 18 -13.28 9.82 2.11
C PRO A 18 -13.62 8.64 1.22
N GLU A 19 -13.63 8.87 -0.10
CA GLU A 19 -13.71 7.79 -1.06
C GLU A 19 -12.69 6.79 -0.58
N PHE A 20 -13.21 5.62 -0.21
CA PHE A 20 -12.44 4.55 0.36
C PHE A 20 -11.41 4.17 -0.69
N ILE A 21 -10.24 4.81 -0.67
CA ILE A 21 -9.06 4.40 -1.39
C ILE A 21 -8.59 3.14 -0.66
N SER A 22 -9.38 2.08 -0.75
CA SER A 22 -8.95 0.73 -0.44
C SER A 22 -7.83 0.45 -1.39
N SER A 23 -6.61 0.73 -0.94
CA SER A 23 -5.41 0.42 -1.70
C SER A 23 -5.37 -1.09 -1.87
N GLU A 24 -5.58 -1.56 -3.08
CA GLU A 24 -5.54 -2.98 -3.40
C GLU A 24 -4.16 -3.54 -3.01
N VAL A 25 -4.18 -4.65 -2.26
CA VAL A 25 -2.95 -5.34 -1.88
C VAL A 25 -2.59 -6.34 -2.96
N ILE A 26 -1.50 -6.06 -3.65
CA ILE A 26 -0.96 -6.93 -4.70
C ILE A 26 0.05 -7.90 -4.10
N LYS A 27 -0.10 -9.18 -4.45
CA LYS A 27 0.84 -10.24 -4.08
C LYS A 27 1.71 -10.64 -5.27
N ARG A 28 3.03 -10.58 -5.13
CA ARG A 28 4.01 -11.03 -6.15
C ARG A 28 5.19 -11.74 -5.50
N ASP A 29 5.76 -12.73 -6.18
CA ASP A 29 7.00 -13.39 -5.76
C ASP A 29 8.20 -12.85 -6.55
N ILE A 30 9.34 -12.72 -5.88
CA ILE A 30 10.64 -12.40 -6.51
C ILE A 30 11.72 -13.40 -6.09
N PRO A 31 12.66 -13.74 -6.98
CA PRO A 31 13.78 -14.61 -6.61
C PRO A 31 14.74 -13.89 -5.66
N TYR A 32 15.28 -14.64 -4.69
CA TYR A 32 16.29 -14.17 -3.74
C TYR A 32 17.45 -15.17 -3.68
N LYS A 33 18.43 -15.00 -4.58
CA LYS A 33 19.51 -15.98 -4.80
C LYS A 33 20.62 -15.96 -3.75
N LYS A 34 20.76 -14.86 -2.99
CA LYS A 34 21.88 -14.71 -2.04
C LYS A 34 21.82 -15.73 -0.89
N ARG A 35 20.64 -16.28 -0.60
CA ARG A 35 20.45 -17.28 0.46
C ARG A 35 19.16 -18.07 0.34
N LYS A 36 19.17 -19.26 0.92
CA LYS A 36 18.06 -20.23 0.90
C LYS A 36 16.80 -19.72 1.60
N PHE A 37 16.95 -19.01 2.71
CA PHE A 37 15.85 -18.37 3.43
C PHE A 37 16.26 -16.94 3.78
N PRO A 38 15.81 -15.93 3.02
CA PRO A 38 16.10 -14.53 3.32
C PRO A 38 15.55 -14.11 4.68
N TYR A 39 16.11 -13.08 5.29
CA TYR A 39 15.49 -12.43 6.43
C TYR A 39 14.31 -11.60 5.95
N LYS A 40 13.32 -11.40 6.83
CA LYS A 40 12.17 -10.53 6.55
C LYS A 40 12.61 -9.13 6.08
N SER A 41 13.62 -8.55 6.74
CA SER A 41 14.18 -7.24 6.37
C SER A 41 14.82 -7.22 4.97
N GLU A 42 15.46 -8.32 4.56
CA GLU A 42 16.00 -8.45 3.20
C GLU A 42 14.89 -8.56 2.16
N CYS A 43 13.81 -9.26 2.48
CA CYS A 43 12.64 -9.33 1.62
C CYS A 43 11.93 -7.98 1.49
N LEU A 44 11.73 -7.24 2.58
CA LEU A 44 11.13 -5.89 2.52
C LEU A 44 11.92 -4.98 1.57
N LYS A 45 13.24 -4.92 1.72
CA LYS A 45 14.13 -4.16 0.83
C LYS A 45 14.03 -4.60 -0.63
N ALA A 46 14.07 -5.91 -0.87
CA ALA A 46 14.01 -6.46 -2.22
C ALA A 46 12.64 -6.22 -2.88
N CYS A 47 11.55 -6.34 -2.12
CA CYS A 47 10.20 -6.05 -2.56
C CYS A 47 10.03 -4.56 -2.89
N ALA A 48 10.53 -3.67 -2.02
CA ALA A 48 10.47 -2.23 -2.23
C ALA A 48 11.24 -1.81 -3.49
N ALA A 49 12.46 -2.31 -3.65
CA ALA A 49 13.26 -2.07 -4.84
C ALA A 49 12.59 -2.58 -6.13
N ALA A 50 11.88 -3.71 -6.08
CA ALA A 50 11.26 -4.32 -7.24
C ALA A 50 9.93 -3.67 -7.66
N PHE A 51 9.11 -3.24 -6.70
CA PHE A 51 7.70 -2.88 -6.97
C PHE A 51 7.32 -1.45 -6.62
N THR A 52 8.06 -0.77 -5.74
CA THR A 52 7.67 0.55 -5.22
C THR A 52 8.77 1.59 -5.40
N GLY A 53 9.79 1.31 -6.22
CA GLY A 53 10.90 2.23 -6.48
C GLY A 53 11.82 2.46 -5.27
N GLY A 54 11.80 1.55 -4.30
CA GLY A 54 12.54 1.66 -3.04
C GLY A 54 11.72 2.18 -1.86
N ASP A 55 10.44 2.50 -2.05
CA ASP A 55 9.55 2.93 -0.97
C ASP A 55 9.04 1.74 -0.14
N GLU A 56 9.70 1.48 1.00
CA GLU A 56 9.30 0.41 1.93
C GLU A 56 7.95 0.66 2.60
N SER A 57 7.48 1.91 2.68
CA SER A 57 6.19 2.23 3.34
C SER A 57 4.99 1.63 2.58
N ARG A 58 5.17 1.39 1.28
CA ARG A 58 4.18 0.76 0.40
C ARG A 58 4.24 -0.78 0.43
N ILE A 59 5.21 -1.37 1.12
CA ILE A 59 5.32 -2.82 1.32
C ILE A 59 4.65 -3.18 2.65
N GLN A 60 3.46 -3.78 2.58
CA GLN A 60 2.77 -4.28 3.77
C GLN A 60 3.52 -5.45 4.40
N GLU A 61 4.03 -6.37 3.58
CA GLU A 61 4.75 -7.54 4.06
C GLU A 61 5.72 -8.12 3.01
N GLY A 62 6.89 -8.56 3.47
CA GLY A 62 7.84 -9.35 2.68
C GLY A 62 8.08 -10.70 3.36
N LYS A 63 7.44 -11.77 2.90
CA LYS A 63 7.59 -13.11 3.48
C LYS A 63 8.77 -13.85 2.86
N PRO A 64 9.73 -14.34 3.65
CA PRO A 64 10.80 -15.16 3.13
C PRO A 64 10.31 -16.54 2.74
N GLY A 65 10.80 -17.03 1.61
CA GLY A 65 10.58 -18.38 1.11
C GLY A 65 11.89 -18.99 0.60
N PHE A 66 11.82 -20.23 0.14
CA PHE A 66 12.97 -20.95 -0.39
C PHE A 66 13.56 -20.23 -1.62
N PHE A 67 14.72 -19.58 -1.46
CA PHE A 67 15.38 -18.71 -2.44
C PHE A 67 14.45 -17.68 -3.08
N LYS A 68 13.44 -17.20 -2.35
CA LYS A 68 12.48 -16.21 -2.84
C LYS A 68 11.91 -15.34 -1.73
N CYS A 69 11.31 -14.23 -2.12
CA CYS A 69 10.49 -13.39 -1.26
C CYS A 69 9.09 -13.26 -1.86
N THR A 70 8.06 -13.42 -1.05
CA THR A 70 6.68 -13.09 -1.41
C THR A 70 6.37 -11.70 -0.88
N CYS A 71 6.11 -10.78 -1.80
CA CYS A 71 5.85 -9.37 -1.56
C CYS A 71 4.35 -9.10 -1.55
N TYR A 72 3.89 -8.36 -0.54
CA TYR A 72 2.54 -7.82 -0.42
C TYR A 72 2.67 -6.30 -0.37
N TYR A 73 2.19 -5.61 -1.39
CA TYR A 73 2.37 -4.16 -1.51
C TYR A 73 1.11 -3.50 -2.06
N THR A 74 0.98 -2.20 -1.82
CA THR A 74 -0.14 -1.41 -2.32
C THR A 74 0.28 -0.52 -3.48
N THR A 75 -0.57 -0.46 -4.51
CA THR A 75 -0.47 0.55 -5.57
C THR A 75 -1.35 1.73 -5.19
N GLY A 76 -0.83 2.55 -4.27
CA GLY A 76 -1.30 3.92 -4.05
C GLY A 76 -0.55 4.92 -4.92
#